data_AF-A0A3D5YHK3-F1
#
_entry.id   AF-A0A3D5YHK3-F1
#
_cell.length_a   1.000
_cell.length_b   1.000
_cell.length_c   1.000
_cell.angle_alpha   90.00
_cell.angle_beta   90.00
_cell.angle_gamma   90.00
#
_symmetry.space_group_name_H-M   'P 1'
#
loop_
_entity.id
_entity.type
_entity.pdbx_description
1 polymer ?
#
loop_
_entity_poly.entity_id
_entity_poly.type
_entity_poly.pdbx_seq_one_letter_code
_entity_poly.pdbx_strand_id
1 'polypeptide(L)'
;MAKYINGKSHKEVIPQGIITRKASAELQDGQVDPFDYESVSEAVEEMGFGATPEAVSSKYPISLEDAQKYQRMIKRNEFKKKQTPPIIKLKERSIGIGRLMPIVQG
;
A
#
# COMPACT_ATOMS: atom_id res chain seq x y z
N MET A 1 -2.99 -13.44 2.68
CA MET A 1 -2.24 -14.56 2.05
C MET A 1 -1.64 -15.55 3.06
N ALA A 2 -0.85 -15.11 4.05
CA ALA A 2 -0.18 -16.03 4.98
C ALA A 2 -1.13 -17.04 5.67
N LYS A 3 -2.27 -16.56 6.21
CA LYS A 3 -3.31 -17.41 6.81
C LYS A 3 -3.84 -18.49 5.85
N TYR A 4 -3.99 -18.15 4.56
CA TYR A 4 -4.43 -19.09 3.53
C TYR A 4 -3.40 -20.20 3.27
N ILE A 5 -2.11 -19.87 3.24
CA ILE A 5 -1.02 -20.84 3.04
C ILE A 5 -0.98 -21.85 4.20
N ASN A 6 -1.00 -21.37 5.45
CA ASN A 6 -1.04 -22.26 6.62
C ASN A 6 -2.28 -23.16 6.60
N GLY A 7 -3.46 -22.59 6.30
CA GLY A 7 -4.71 -23.36 6.19
C GLY A 7 -4.65 -24.44 5.11
N LYS A 8 -4.12 -24.13 3.92
CA LYS A 8 -4.00 -25.07 2.81
C LYS A 8 -2.99 -26.18 3.06
N SER A 9 -1.92 -25.89 3.80
CA SER A 9 -0.86 -26.87 4.11
C SER A 9 -1.18 -27.75 5.33
N HIS A 10 -2.25 -27.43 6.07
CA HIS A 10 -2.62 -28.07 7.35
C HIS A 10 -1.48 -28.09 8.39
N LYS A 11 -0.51 -27.18 8.24
CA LYS A 11 0.68 -27.06 9.10
C LYS A 11 1.04 -25.58 9.24
N GLU A 12 1.74 -25.24 10.31
CA GLU A 12 2.27 -23.90 10.53
C GLU A 12 3.55 -23.69 9.71
N VAL A 13 3.40 -23.49 8.40
CA VAL A 13 4.53 -23.19 7.50
C VAL A 13 5.08 -21.79 7.76
N ILE A 14 4.18 -20.83 8.01
CA ILE A 14 4.51 -19.46 8.40
C ILE A 14 4.23 -19.33 9.90
N PRO A 15 5.24 -19.07 10.75
CA PRO A 15 5.05 -18.90 12.18
C PRO A 15 4.00 -17.83 12.53
N GLN A 16 3.16 -18.13 13.51
CA GLN A 16 2.05 -17.29 13.91
C GLN A 16 2.54 -15.91 14.40
N GLY A 17 3.69 -15.86 15.07
CA GLY A 17 4.32 -14.60 15.47
C GLY A 17 4.63 -13.65 14.31
N ILE A 18 4.89 -14.15 13.10
CA ILE A 18 5.09 -13.32 11.90
C ILE A 18 3.76 -12.71 11.42
N ILE A 19 2.65 -13.40 11.64
CA ILE A 19 1.31 -12.97 11.20
C ILE A 19 0.70 -11.99 12.20
N THR A 20 0.96 -12.15 13.50
CA THR A 20 0.33 -11.35 14.57
C THR A 20 1.14 -10.13 15.00
N ARG A 21 2.45 -10.11 14.72
CA ARG A 21 3.26 -8.92 15.00
C ARG A 21 2.75 -7.69 14.24
N LYS A 22 2.88 -6.51 14.83
CA LYS A 22 2.51 -5.25 14.18
C LYS A 22 3.38 -5.01 12.95
N ALA A 23 2.81 -4.35 11.94
CA ALA A 23 3.55 -3.94 10.76
C ALA A 23 4.72 -3.02 11.16
N SER A 24 5.92 -3.34 10.70
CA SER A 24 7.14 -2.60 11.02
C SER A 24 8.15 -2.73 9.88
N ALA A 25 8.97 -1.70 9.69
CA ALA A 25 10.08 -1.69 8.75
C ALA A 25 11.40 -2.20 9.35
N GLU A 26 11.42 -2.57 10.65
CA GLU A 26 12.59 -3.13 11.37
C GLU A 26 13.91 -2.34 11.23
N LEU A 27 13.86 -1.04 10.88
CA LEU A 27 15.06 -0.20 10.73
C LEU A 27 15.62 0.28 12.08
N GLN A 28 14.80 0.27 13.12
CA GLN A 28 15.18 0.62 14.49
C GLN A 28 14.31 -0.14 15.51
N ASP A 29 14.81 -0.26 16.74
CA ASP A 29 14.08 -0.92 17.82
C ASP A 29 12.76 -0.19 18.13
N GLY A 30 11.70 -0.97 18.37
CA GLY A 30 10.35 -0.45 18.62
C GLY A 30 9.69 0.27 17.43
N GLN A 31 10.29 0.27 16.22
CA GLN A 31 9.66 0.89 15.06
C GLN A 31 8.34 0.20 14.73
N VAL A 32 7.30 0.98 14.49
CA VAL A 32 5.98 0.50 14.02
C VAL A 32 5.53 1.41 12.89
N ASP A 33 4.85 0.83 11.91
CA ASP A 33 4.19 1.59 10.86
C ASP A 33 2.88 2.22 11.40
N PRO A 34 2.70 3.55 11.33
CA PRO A 34 1.53 4.21 11.90
C PRO A 34 0.23 4.00 11.10
N PHE A 35 0.26 3.32 9.94
CA PHE A 35 -0.93 3.17 9.09
C PHE A 35 -1.79 1.96 9.50
N ASP A 36 -3.10 2.20 9.56
CA ASP A 36 -4.08 1.13 9.55
C ASP A 36 -4.33 0.67 8.11
N TYR A 37 -3.58 -0.34 7.70
CA TYR A 37 -3.64 -0.88 6.35
C TYR A 37 -5.03 -1.41 5.96
N GLU A 38 -5.87 -1.83 6.91
CA GLU A 38 -7.21 -2.32 6.58
C GLU A 38 -8.13 -1.20 6.09
N SER A 39 -7.99 0.02 6.64
CA SER A 39 -8.81 1.17 6.26
C SER A 39 -8.26 1.95 5.07
N VAL A 40 -6.93 2.08 4.95
CA VAL A 40 -6.34 3.02 3.96
C VAL A 40 -5.88 2.38 2.65
N SER A 41 -5.67 1.05 2.60
CA SER A 41 -5.01 0.42 1.45
C SER A 41 -5.75 0.62 0.13
N GLU A 42 -7.08 0.40 0.11
CA GLU A 42 -7.88 0.54 -1.10
C GLU A 42 -7.95 2.02 -1.55
N ALA A 43 -8.13 2.93 -0.60
CA ALA A 43 -8.15 4.36 -0.84
C ALA A 43 -6.85 4.87 -1.49
N VAL A 44 -5.70 4.45 -0.96
CA VAL A 44 -4.37 4.79 -1.49
C VAL A 44 -4.16 4.19 -2.88
N GLU A 45 -4.62 2.97 -3.12
CA GLU A 45 -4.54 2.31 -4.42
C GLU A 45 -5.36 3.08 -5.47
N GLU A 46 -6.60 3.45 -5.17
CA GLU A 46 -7.45 4.23 -6.09
C GLU A 46 -6.86 5.61 -6.40
N MET A 47 -6.33 6.32 -5.40
CA MET A 47 -5.61 7.59 -5.64
C MET A 47 -4.35 7.38 -6.49
N GLY A 48 -3.63 6.28 -6.27
CA GLY A 48 -2.51 5.86 -7.11
C GLY A 48 -2.93 5.64 -8.56
N PHE A 49 -4.19 5.25 -8.79
CA PHE A 49 -4.82 5.09 -10.11
C PHE A 49 -5.69 6.28 -10.53
N GLY A 50 -5.53 7.45 -9.92
CA GLY A 50 -6.04 8.73 -10.42
C GLY A 50 -7.37 9.18 -9.83
N ALA A 51 -7.89 8.48 -8.82
CA ALA A 51 -8.99 9.03 -8.03
C ALA A 51 -8.55 10.31 -7.31
N THR A 52 -9.46 11.27 -7.21
CA THR A 52 -9.26 12.53 -6.48
C THR A 52 -9.45 12.31 -4.98
N PRO A 53 -8.82 13.10 -4.10
CA PRO A 53 -9.02 13.00 -2.65
C PRO A 53 -10.49 13.09 -2.23
N GLU A 54 -11.28 13.92 -2.92
CA GLU A 54 -12.71 14.13 -2.65
C GLU A 54 -13.52 12.85 -2.89
N ALA A 55 -13.36 12.25 -4.07
CA ALA A 55 -13.97 10.97 -4.44
C ALA A 55 -13.62 9.85 -3.45
N VAL A 56 -12.36 9.75 -3.04
CA VAL A 56 -11.90 8.72 -2.11
C VAL A 56 -12.43 8.97 -0.69
N SER A 57 -12.40 10.21 -0.21
CA SER A 57 -12.95 10.57 1.11
C SER A 57 -14.47 10.37 1.22
N SER A 58 -15.18 10.38 0.08
CA SER A 58 -16.62 10.11 0.02
C SER A 58 -16.94 8.62 0.00
N LYS A 59 -16.00 7.79 -0.45
CA LYS A 59 -16.18 6.33 -0.63
C LYS A 59 -15.61 5.51 0.54
N TYR A 60 -14.53 5.98 1.15
CA TYR A 60 -13.79 5.28 2.19
C TYR A 60 -13.84 6.05 3.51
N PRO A 61 -13.67 5.38 4.66
CA PRO A 61 -13.64 6.02 5.97
C PRO A 61 -12.31 6.76 6.20
N ILE A 62 -11.94 7.67 5.30
CA ILE A 62 -10.73 8.51 5.39
C ILE A 62 -11.15 9.97 5.32
N SER A 63 -10.53 10.82 6.13
CA SER A 63 -10.78 12.26 6.07
C SER A 63 -10.28 12.84 4.74
N LEU A 64 -10.89 13.94 4.28
CA LEU A 64 -10.40 14.65 3.09
C LEU A 64 -8.96 15.14 3.29
N GLU A 65 -8.62 15.56 4.50
CA GLU A 65 -7.26 16.00 4.85
C GLU A 65 -6.24 14.86 4.68
N ASP A 66 -6.55 13.67 5.19
CA ASP A 66 -5.70 12.48 5.05
C ASP A 66 -5.62 12.03 3.59
N ALA A 67 -6.73 12.08 2.86
CA ALA A 67 -6.76 11.77 1.43
C ALA A 67 -5.80 12.69 0.65
N GLN A 68 -5.84 14.00 0.91
CA GLN A 68 -4.94 14.97 0.29
C GLN A 68 -3.48 14.74 0.71
N LYS A 69 -3.23 14.42 1.98
CA LYS A 69 -1.90 14.09 2.50
C LYS A 69 -1.33 12.85 1.80
N TYR A 70 -2.11 11.78 1.71
CA TYR A 70 -1.71 10.55 1.03
C TYR A 70 -1.49 10.79 -0.46
N GLN A 71 -2.33 11.57 -1.12
CA GLN A 71 -2.12 11.91 -2.53
C GLN A 71 -0.78 12.65 -2.75
N ARG A 72 -0.42 13.61 -1.88
CA ARG A 72 0.90 14.27 -1.91
C ARG A 72 2.04 13.27 -1.69
N MET A 73 1.89 12.34 -0.76
CA MET A 73 2.88 11.29 -0.50
C MET A 73 3.06 10.37 -1.72
N ILE A 74 1.98 9.97 -2.39
CA ILE A 74 2.01 9.15 -3.60
C ILE A 74 2.82 9.86 -4.70
N LYS A 75 2.49 11.13 -4.98
CA LYS A 75 3.19 11.93 -5.99
C LYS A 75 4.68 12.09 -5.68
N ARG A 76 5.01 12.46 -4.43
CA ARG A 76 6.40 12.68 -4.01
C ARG A 76 7.25 11.41 -4.10
N ASN A 77 6.66 10.24 -3.93
CA ASN A 77 7.37 8.96 -3.97
C ASN A 77 7.36 8.28 -5.36
N GLU A 78 6.92 8.97 -6.42
CA GLU A 78 6.87 8.39 -7.77
C GLU A 78 8.27 7.94 -8.26
N PHE A 79 9.33 8.64 -7.85
CA PHE A 79 10.70 8.25 -8.17
C PHE A 79 11.07 6.85 -7.64
N LYS A 80 10.53 6.44 -6.48
CA LYS A 80 10.79 5.12 -5.88
C LYS A 80 10.19 4.00 -6.72
N LYS A 81 9.03 4.24 -7.33
CA LYS A 81 8.36 3.26 -8.22
C LYS A 81 9.17 2.98 -9.47
N LYS A 82 9.84 3.99 -10.04
CA LYS A 82 10.69 3.83 -11.23
C LYS A 82 11.97 3.05 -10.96
N GLN A 83 12.41 2.98 -9.71
CA GLN A 83 13.57 2.20 -9.27
C GLN A 83 13.19 0.77 -8.85
N THR A 84 11.90 0.40 -8.96
CA THR A 84 11.44 -0.94 -8.56
C THR A 84 11.89 -1.98 -9.59
N PRO A 85 12.39 -3.15 -9.17
CA PRO A 85 12.72 -4.25 -10.09
C PRO A 85 11.48 -4.75 -10.84
N PRO A 86 11.64 -5.63 -11.85
CA PRO A 86 10.50 -6.28 -12.50
C PRO A 86 9.56 -6.95 -11.48
N ILE A 87 8.24 -6.72 -11.62
CA ILE A 87 7.22 -7.21 -10.71
C ILE A 87 6.23 -8.17 -11.40
N ILE A 88 5.61 -9.04 -10.62
CA ILE A 88 4.48 -9.87 -11.06
C ILE A 88 3.20 -9.05 -10.91
N LYS A 89 2.45 -8.90 -12.02
CA LYS A 89 1.17 -8.21 -12.03
C LYS A 89 0.06 -9.14 -11.54
N LEU A 90 -0.61 -8.77 -10.43
CA LEU A 90 -1.73 -9.54 -9.85
C LEU A 90 -3.11 -8.98 -10.19
N LYS A 91 -3.22 -7.67 -10.47
CA LYS A 91 -4.47 -6.97 -10.81
C LYS A 91 -4.36 -6.33 -12.18
N GLU A 92 -5.50 -5.96 -12.80
CA GLU A 92 -5.55 -5.27 -14.10
C GLU A 92 -4.73 -3.98 -14.15
N ARG A 93 -4.70 -3.25 -13.03
CA ARG A 93 -3.85 -2.07 -12.82
C ARG A 93 -2.85 -2.37 -11.71
N SER A 94 -1.58 -2.07 -11.95
CA SER A 94 -0.49 -2.28 -11.00
C SER A 94 0.48 -1.11 -11.03
N ILE A 95 1.17 -0.89 -9.90
CA ILE A 95 2.30 0.03 -9.82
C ILE A 95 3.39 -0.44 -10.79
N GLY A 96 4.13 0.46 -11.44
CA GLY A 96 5.17 0.11 -12.41
C GLY A 96 4.67 0.15 -13.86
N ILE A 97 4.80 -0.96 -14.61
CA ILE A 97 4.55 -1.01 -16.07
C ILE A 97 3.10 -0.61 -16.45
N GLY A 98 2.14 -0.73 -15.52
CA GLY A 98 0.73 -0.41 -15.79
C GLY A 98 0.34 1.07 -15.69
N ARG A 99 1.18 1.93 -15.09
CA ARG A 99 0.92 3.37 -14.97
C ARG A 99 2.22 4.13 -14.71
N LEU A 100 2.64 4.92 -15.69
CA LEU A 100 3.82 5.79 -15.58
C LEU A 100 3.38 7.22 -15.36
N MET A 101 3.73 7.79 -14.21
CA MET A 101 3.60 9.23 -13.97
C MET A 101 4.96 9.92 -14.15
N PRO A 102 4.99 11.21 -14.55
CA PRO A 102 6.23 11.98 -14.54
C PRO A 102 6.72 12.13 -13.09
N ILE A 103 8.05 12.12 -12.87
CA ILE A 103 8.62 12.31 -11.52
C ILE A 103 8.40 13.75 -11.06
N VAL A 104 8.64 14.71 -11.95
CA VAL A 104 8.39 16.13 -11.71
C VAL A 104 6.94 16.40 -12.09
N GLN A 105 6.13 16.72 -11.09
CA GLN A 105 4.73 17.12 -11.22
C GLN A 105 4.59 18.48 -10.54
N GLY A 106 3.95 19.44 -11.23
CA GLY A 106 3.59 20.74 -10.67
C GLY A 106 2.46 20.65 -9.65
#